data_AF-A0A7K5IID0-F1
#
_entry.id   AF-A0A7K5IID0-F1
#
_cell.length_a   1.000
_cell.length_b   1.000
_cell.length_c   1.000
_cell.angle_alpha   90.00
_cell.angle_beta   90.00
_cell.angle_gamma   90.00
#
_symmetry.space_group_name_H-M   'P 1'
#
loop_
_entity.id
_entity.type
_entity.pdbx_description
1 polymer ?
#
loop_
_entity_poly.entity_id
_entity_poly.type
_entity_poly.pdbx_seq_one_letter_code
_entity_poly.pdbx_strand_id
1 'polypeptide(L)'
;FAELHAAVPGLPLASSRVLPGIVLRRDFAVYCPTDGELRALLVTEPLRPALTAPGVEFVVDSEGQYQASLRWIAERTEALMKHLQSNNVKLLLSSVKQEEVVIYYAKLYGLSVVECLSSEEMALIGEITGVCPYSPFDDSMDREITETAVVTFCQPLLLVSKRCVHIGFTSVCAFQPHCLILCGPVDGVNEQHAAALQEAFTMLQQLFKTVDQ
;
A
#
# COMPACT_ATOMS: atom_id res chain seq x y z
N PHE A 1 15.02 6.98 -3.31
CA PHE A 1 14.97 8.25 -2.54
C PHE A 1 13.65 8.97 -2.76
N ALA A 2 13.06 8.90 -3.95
CA ALA A 2 11.77 9.52 -4.24
C ALA A 2 10.63 9.02 -3.32
N GLU A 3 10.73 7.77 -2.87
CA GLU A 3 9.77 7.07 -2.00
C GLU A 3 10.05 7.33 -0.51
N LEU A 4 11.22 7.89 -0.20
CA LEU A 4 11.67 8.21 1.17
C LEU A 4 11.54 9.69 1.50
N HIS A 5 10.91 10.47 0.63
CA HIS A 5 10.59 11.87 0.93
C HIS A 5 9.23 12.28 0.36
N ALA A 6 8.64 13.31 0.97
CA ALA A 6 7.46 13.97 0.46
C ALA A 6 7.72 15.48 0.38
N ALA A 7 7.70 16.02 -0.84
CA ALA A 7 7.82 17.45 -1.08
C ALA A 7 6.50 18.18 -0.75
N VAL A 8 6.60 19.24 0.05
CA VAL A 8 5.46 20.04 0.52
C VAL A 8 5.71 21.51 0.17
N PRO A 9 5.12 22.02 -0.92
CA PRO A 9 5.23 23.44 -1.27
C PRO A 9 4.38 24.31 -0.32
N GLY A 10 4.70 25.60 -0.26
CA GLY A 10 3.97 26.61 0.49
C GLY A 10 4.30 26.67 1.99
N LEU A 11 5.28 25.91 2.46
CA LEU A 11 5.78 25.96 3.84
C LEU A 11 7.26 26.36 3.85
N PRO A 12 7.74 27.06 4.89
CA PRO A 12 9.16 27.40 5.00
C PRO A 12 10.01 26.14 5.20
N LEU A 13 11.25 26.15 4.70
CA LEU A 13 12.18 25.01 4.81
C LEU A 13 12.38 24.55 6.26
N ALA A 14 12.36 25.47 7.22
CA ALA A 14 12.44 25.18 8.66
C ALA A 14 11.29 24.31 9.21
N SER A 15 10.20 24.15 8.46
CA SER A 15 9.09 23.23 8.80
C SER A 15 9.33 21.79 8.32
N SER A 16 10.43 21.54 7.61
CA SER A 16 10.84 20.19 7.20
C SER A 16 11.13 19.33 8.41
N ARG A 17 10.81 18.03 8.33
CA ARG A 17 10.98 17.09 9.44
C ARG A 17 11.16 15.67 8.93
N VAL A 18 11.81 14.84 9.73
CA VAL A 18 11.88 13.41 9.49
C VAL A 18 10.79 12.74 10.31
N LEU A 19 10.00 11.88 9.66
CA LEU A 19 8.98 11.06 10.30
C LEU A 19 9.45 9.59 10.31
N PRO A 20 9.17 8.82 11.37
CA PRO A 20 9.35 7.38 11.33
C PRO A 20 8.37 6.76 10.32
N GLY A 21 8.71 5.63 9.73
CA GLY A 21 7.88 4.97 8.71
C GLY A 21 7.97 5.63 7.32
N ILE A 22 6.99 5.32 6.48
CA ILE A 22 6.87 5.83 5.11
C ILE A 22 5.57 6.63 4.94
N VAL A 23 5.57 7.53 3.96
CA VAL A 23 4.38 8.30 3.58
C VAL A 23 3.98 7.93 2.16
N LEU A 24 2.83 7.30 2.01
CA LEU A 24 2.23 6.98 0.73
C LEU A 24 1.46 8.21 0.24
N ARG A 25 1.72 8.64 -0.99
CA ARG A 25 1.10 9.85 -1.58
C ARG A 25 -0.31 9.58 -2.11
N ARG A 26 -1.07 8.77 -1.36
CA ARG A 26 -2.44 8.34 -1.62
C ARG A 26 -3.28 8.58 -0.38
N ASP A 27 -4.57 8.72 -0.59
CA ASP A 27 -5.54 8.71 0.51
C ASP A 27 -6.07 7.29 0.71
N PHE A 28 -6.74 7.06 1.83
CA PHE A 28 -7.48 5.83 2.04
C PHE A 28 -8.71 5.78 1.13
N ALA A 29 -8.88 4.66 0.41
CA ALA A 29 -10.17 4.33 -0.20
C ALA A 29 -11.19 3.94 0.88
N VAL A 30 -10.72 3.26 1.94
CA VAL A 30 -11.47 2.98 3.17
C VAL A 30 -10.53 3.16 4.34
N TYR A 31 -10.95 3.93 5.35
CA TYR A 31 -10.22 4.04 6.60
C TYR A 31 -11.04 3.44 7.73
N CYS A 32 -10.55 2.32 8.26
CA CYS A 32 -11.09 1.60 9.41
C CYS A 32 -10.01 1.56 10.50
N PRO A 33 -9.97 2.55 11.40
CA PRO A 33 -9.02 2.54 12.50
C PRO A 33 -9.28 1.33 13.40
N THR A 34 -8.23 0.64 13.80
CA THR A 34 -8.32 -0.52 14.69
C THR A 34 -7.22 -0.44 15.74
N ASP A 35 -7.55 -0.88 16.95
CA ASP A 35 -6.58 -1.05 18.04
C ASP A 35 -5.92 -2.44 17.94
N GLY A 36 -4.64 -2.53 18.30
CA GLY A 36 -3.89 -3.78 18.34
C GLY A 36 -2.92 -3.98 17.18
N GLU A 37 -2.47 -5.21 17.00
CA GLU A 37 -1.51 -5.58 15.96
C GLU A 37 -2.16 -5.52 14.58
N LEU A 38 -1.59 -4.68 13.70
CA LEU A 38 -2.11 -4.45 12.36
C LEU A 38 -1.30 -5.29 11.36
N ARG A 39 -1.92 -6.26 10.69
CA ARG A 39 -1.31 -6.98 9.56
C ARG A 39 -1.75 -6.36 8.25
N ALA A 40 -0.77 -6.09 7.38
CA ALA A 40 -0.99 -5.60 6.04
C ALA A 40 -0.73 -6.67 4.98
N LEU A 41 -1.55 -6.65 3.94
CA LEU A 41 -1.43 -7.53 2.78
C LEU A 41 -1.11 -6.69 1.54
N LEU A 42 -0.07 -7.09 0.82
CA LEU A 42 0.31 -6.50 -0.46
C LEU A 42 -0.48 -7.18 -1.57
N VAL A 43 -1.10 -6.41 -2.45
CA VAL A 43 -1.94 -6.94 -3.52
C VAL A 43 -1.57 -6.27 -4.84
N THR A 44 -1.32 -7.08 -5.87
CA THR A 44 -0.96 -6.60 -7.21
C THR A 44 -2.08 -6.74 -8.24
N GLU A 45 -3.18 -7.39 -7.86
CA GLU A 45 -4.28 -7.75 -8.77
C GLU A 45 -5.65 -7.40 -8.17
N PRO A 46 -6.72 -7.27 -8.98
CA PRO A 46 -8.07 -7.09 -8.46
C PRO A 46 -8.49 -8.28 -7.59
N LEU A 47 -8.98 -8.02 -6.39
CA LEU A 47 -9.44 -9.09 -5.47
C LEU A 47 -10.81 -9.66 -5.89
N ARG A 48 -11.60 -8.91 -6.65
CA ARG A 48 -12.83 -9.42 -7.25
C ARG A 48 -12.46 -10.31 -8.44
N PRO A 49 -12.93 -11.57 -8.49
CA PRO A 49 -12.74 -12.42 -9.65
C PRO A 49 -13.35 -11.80 -10.92
N ALA A 50 -12.64 -11.90 -12.03
CA ALA A 50 -13.21 -11.59 -13.34
C ALA A 50 -14.16 -12.71 -13.79
N LEU A 51 -15.18 -12.37 -14.59
CA LEU A 51 -16.07 -13.35 -15.22
C LEU A 51 -15.33 -14.22 -16.23
N THR A 52 -14.32 -13.65 -16.90
CA THR A 52 -13.47 -14.34 -17.87
C THR A 52 -12.03 -13.89 -17.77
N ALA A 53 -11.14 -14.74 -18.26
CA ALA A 53 -9.73 -14.40 -18.44
C ALA A 53 -9.56 -13.29 -19.49
N PRO A 54 -8.45 -12.52 -19.44
CA PRO A 54 -8.13 -11.54 -20.46
C PRO A 54 -8.15 -12.14 -21.87
N GLY A 55 -8.84 -11.48 -22.81
CA GLY A 55 -8.97 -11.95 -24.19
C GLY A 55 -9.99 -13.06 -24.42
N VAL A 56 -10.78 -13.44 -23.40
CA VAL A 56 -11.84 -14.44 -23.50
C VAL A 56 -13.21 -13.78 -23.36
N GLU A 57 -14.12 -14.10 -24.29
CA GLU A 57 -15.50 -13.61 -24.27
C GLU A 57 -16.36 -14.41 -23.27
N PHE A 58 -17.16 -13.69 -22.49
CA PHE A 58 -18.16 -14.29 -21.60
C PHE A 58 -19.51 -14.35 -22.33
N VAL A 59 -19.86 -15.52 -22.86
CA VAL A 59 -21.15 -15.74 -23.53
C VAL A 59 -22.20 -16.12 -22.51
N VAL A 60 -23.33 -15.42 -22.55
CA VAL A 60 -24.48 -15.62 -21.67
C VAL A 60 -25.67 -16.04 -22.53
N ASP A 61 -26.24 -17.20 -22.23
CA ASP A 61 -27.40 -17.75 -22.96
C ASP A 61 -28.74 -17.31 -22.34
N SER A 62 -28.72 -16.80 -21.11
CA SER A 62 -29.91 -16.30 -20.41
C SER A 62 -29.60 -15.30 -19.30
N GLU A 63 -30.56 -14.44 -18.99
CA GLU A 63 -30.48 -13.52 -17.83
C GLU A 63 -30.25 -14.28 -16.52
N GLY A 64 -30.86 -15.46 -16.35
CA GLY A 64 -30.67 -16.28 -15.15
C GLY A 64 -29.22 -16.72 -14.95
N GLN A 65 -28.53 -17.07 -16.04
CA GLN A 65 -27.11 -17.42 -16.01
C GLN A 65 -26.25 -16.21 -15.64
N TYR A 66 -26.51 -15.05 -16.24
CA TYR A 66 -25.80 -13.82 -15.92
C TYR A 66 -25.93 -13.45 -14.43
N GLN A 67 -27.15 -13.47 -13.91
CA GLN A 67 -27.42 -13.19 -12.50
C GLN A 67 -26.77 -14.20 -11.57
N ALA A 68 -26.74 -15.48 -11.93
CA ALA A 68 -26.05 -16.51 -11.17
C ALA A 68 -24.53 -16.26 -11.13
N SER A 69 -23.92 -15.88 -12.26
CA SER A 69 -22.49 -15.56 -12.34
C SER A 69 -22.13 -14.32 -11.51
N LEU A 70 -22.95 -13.27 -11.55
CA LEU A 70 -22.76 -12.08 -10.70
C LEU A 70 -22.86 -12.42 -9.21
N ARG A 71 -23.83 -13.26 -8.82
CA ARG A 71 -23.99 -13.72 -7.44
C ARG A 71 -22.77 -14.52 -6.98
N TRP A 72 -22.30 -15.45 -7.81
CA TRP A 72 -21.10 -16.23 -7.53
C TRP A 72 -19.88 -15.33 -7.29
N ILE A 73 -19.65 -14.31 -8.12
CA ILE A 73 -18.56 -13.35 -7.92
C ILE A 73 -18.71 -12.60 -6.59
N ALA A 74 -19.91 -12.14 -6.27
CA ALA A 74 -20.17 -11.40 -5.04
C ALA A 74 -19.92 -12.26 -3.80
N GLU A 75 -20.44 -13.48 -3.77
CA GLU A 75 -20.24 -14.46 -2.69
C GLU A 75 -18.76 -14.86 -2.56
N ARG A 76 -18.07 -15.06 -3.69
CA ARG A 76 -16.64 -15.39 -3.72
C ARG A 76 -15.77 -14.25 -3.19
N THR A 77 -16.12 -13.01 -3.53
CA THR A 77 -15.46 -11.80 -3.03
C THR A 77 -15.72 -11.65 -1.53
N GLU A 78 -16.96 -11.83 -1.09
CA GLU A 78 -17.30 -11.81 0.34
C GLU A 78 -16.50 -12.84 1.13
N ALA A 79 -16.45 -14.08 0.65
CA ALA A 79 -15.71 -15.16 1.28
C ALA A 79 -14.22 -14.85 1.38
N LEU A 80 -13.61 -14.29 0.33
CA LEU A 80 -12.22 -13.83 0.36
C LEU A 80 -12.02 -12.75 1.42
N MET A 81 -12.88 -11.73 1.47
CA MET A 81 -12.73 -10.64 2.43
C MET A 81 -12.93 -11.09 3.88
N LYS A 82 -13.83 -12.06 4.12
CA LYS A 82 -13.96 -12.74 5.41
C LYS A 82 -12.70 -13.53 5.77
N HIS A 83 -12.11 -14.23 4.81
CA HIS A 83 -10.85 -14.97 5.01
C HIS A 83 -9.69 -14.04 5.37
N LEU A 84 -9.58 -12.88 4.71
CA LEU A 84 -8.59 -11.87 5.08
C LEU A 84 -8.79 -11.40 6.54
N GLN A 85 -10.04 -11.12 6.92
CA GLN A 85 -10.37 -10.69 8.28
C GLN A 85 -10.06 -11.77 9.33
N SER A 86 -10.35 -13.04 9.05
CA SER A 86 -10.11 -14.14 9.98
C SER A 86 -8.62 -14.40 10.20
N ASN A 87 -7.78 -14.08 9.20
CA ASN A 87 -6.32 -14.12 9.28
C ASN A 87 -5.72 -12.84 9.91
N ASN A 88 -6.55 -12.00 10.53
CA ASN A 88 -6.17 -10.74 11.17
C ASN A 88 -5.56 -9.71 10.21
N VAL A 89 -5.87 -9.76 8.92
CA VAL A 89 -5.51 -8.67 7.99
C VAL A 89 -6.41 -7.48 8.26
N LYS A 90 -5.80 -6.31 8.49
CA LYS A 90 -6.49 -5.04 8.78
C LYS A 90 -6.17 -3.94 7.78
N LEU A 91 -5.19 -4.15 6.91
CA LEU A 91 -4.77 -3.20 5.90
C LEU A 91 -4.51 -3.88 4.57
N LEU A 92 -5.10 -3.34 3.50
CA LEU A 92 -4.82 -3.72 2.13
C LEU A 92 -4.02 -2.63 1.44
N LEU A 93 -2.86 -3.00 0.91
CA LEU A 93 -1.97 -2.15 0.14
C LEU A 93 -1.96 -2.66 -1.30
N SER A 94 -2.71 -1.99 -2.17
CA SER A 94 -3.00 -2.46 -3.53
C SER A 94 -2.31 -1.59 -4.58
N SER A 95 -1.60 -2.22 -5.52
CA SER A 95 -1.04 -1.51 -6.68
C SER A 95 -2.11 -1.11 -7.70
N VAL A 96 -3.22 -1.85 -7.74
CA VAL A 96 -4.36 -1.58 -8.62
C VAL A 96 -5.51 -0.93 -7.87
N LYS A 97 -6.42 -0.31 -8.61
CA LYS A 97 -7.71 0.13 -8.08
C LYS A 97 -8.58 -1.09 -7.77
N GLN A 98 -9.17 -1.13 -6.59
CA GLN A 98 -10.10 -2.20 -6.22
C GLN A 98 -11.54 -1.84 -6.58
N GLU A 99 -12.34 -2.85 -6.88
CA GLU A 99 -13.74 -2.65 -7.25
C GLU A 99 -14.61 -2.28 -6.05
N GLU A 100 -15.73 -1.58 -6.29
CA GLU A 100 -16.63 -1.10 -5.22
C GLU A 100 -17.12 -2.21 -4.30
N VAL A 101 -17.32 -3.43 -4.81
CA VAL A 101 -17.70 -4.59 -3.99
C VAL A 101 -16.60 -4.99 -3.00
N VAL A 102 -15.32 -4.86 -3.38
CA VAL A 102 -14.17 -5.12 -2.49
C VAL A 102 -14.11 -4.02 -1.42
N ILE A 103 -14.26 -2.76 -1.82
CA ILE A 103 -14.30 -1.59 -0.92
C ILE A 103 -15.46 -1.72 0.08
N TYR A 104 -16.63 -2.15 -0.37
CA TYR A 104 -17.80 -2.40 0.46
C TYR A 104 -17.51 -3.44 1.55
N TYR A 105 -16.99 -4.61 1.16
CA TYR A 105 -16.67 -5.67 2.12
C TYR A 105 -15.49 -5.32 3.01
N ALA A 106 -14.49 -4.58 2.51
CA ALA A 106 -13.39 -4.08 3.33
C ALA A 106 -13.94 -3.23 4.48
N LYS A 107 -14.85 -2.31 4.19
CA LYS A 107 -15.53 -1.50 5.21
C LYS A 107 -16.36 -2.37 6.16
N LEU A 108 -17.10 -3.35 5.64
CA LEU A 108 -17.94 -4.24 6.45
C LEU A 108 -17.12 -5.06 7.45
N TYR A 109 -15.94 -5.52 7.05
CA TYR A 109 -15.06 -6.37 7.86
C TYR A 109 -13.95 -5.60 8.59
N GLY A 110 -13.94 -4.27 8.48
CA GLY A 110 -13.00 -3.41 9.21
C GLY A 110 -11.57 -3.43 8.67
N LEU A 111 -11.40 -3.57 7.35
CA LEU A 111 -10.11 -3.45 6.68
C LEU A 111 -9.96 -2.04 6.10
N SER A 112 -8.84 -1.39 6.42
CA SER A 112 -8.41 -0.18 5.72
C SER A 112 -7.84 -0.53 4.35
N VAL A 113 -8.05 0.33 3.36
CA VAL A 113 -7.59 0.10 1.98
C VAL A 113 -6.87 1.33 1.46
N VAL A 114 -5.66 1.13 0.96
CA VAL A 114 -4.90 2.09 0.15
C VAL A 114 -4.67 1.45 -1.22
N GLU A 115 -5.12 2.11 -2.27
CA GLU A 115 -5.09 1.59 -3.63
C GLU A 115 -4.27 2.48 -4.58
N CYS A 116 -3.96 1.93 -5.75
CA CYS A 116 -3.15 2.59 -6.78
C CYS A 116 -1.72 2.94 -6.32
N LEU A 117 -1.10 2.10 -5.49
CA LEU A 117 0.31 2.24 -5.14
C LEU A 117 1.21 2.01 -6.36
N SER A 118 2.27 2.79 -6.49
CA SER A 118 3.21 2.62 -7.60
C SER A 118 4.04 1.34 -7.43
N SER A 119 4.67 0.87 -8.52
CA SER A 119 5.60 -0.25 -8.47
C SER A 119 6.74 -0.01 -7.47
N GLU A 120 7.23 1.22 -7.38
CA GLU A 120 8.33 1.63 -6.51
C GLU A 120 7.89 1.63 -5.04
N GLU A 121 6.68 2.11 -4.73
CA GLU A 121 6.09 2.04 -3.39
C GLU A 121 5.91 0.57 -2.96
N MET A 122 5.38 -0.28 -3.85
CA MET A 122 5.18 -1.71 -3.57
C MET A 122 6.52 -2.43 -3.36
N ALA A 123 7.52 -2.15 -4.20
CA ALA A 123 8.87 -2.72 -4.08
C ALA A 123 9.55 -2.31 -2.77
N LEU A 124 9.45 -1.03 -2.39
CA LEU A 124 9.99 -0.53 -1.13
C LEU A 124 9.34 -1.23 0.07
N ILE A 125 8.02 -1.41 0.07
CA ILE A 125 7.33 -2.10 1.16
C ILE A 125 7.78 -3.57 1.22
N GLY A 126 7.90 -4.23 0.07
CA GLY A 126 8.45 -5.59 0.00
C GLY A 126 9.89 -5.68 0.54
N GLU A 127 10.74 -4.72 0.23
CA GLU A 127 12.13 -4.66 0.74
C GLU A 127 12.19 -4.43 2.27
N ILE A 128 11.34 -3.54 2.80
CA ILE A 128 11.27 -3.25 4.25
C ILE A 128 10.76 -4.45 5.04
N THR A 129 9.74 -5.13 4.50
CA THR A 129 8.95 -6.13 5.24
C THR A 129 9.35 -7.57 4.92
N GLY A 130 10.07 -7.80 3.82
CA GLY A 130 10.40 -9.12 3.30
C GLY A 130 9.21 -9.89 2.70
N VAL A 131 8.03 -9.27 2.61
CA VAL A 131 6.78 -9.93 2.22
C VAL A 131 6.54 -9.86 0.72
N CYS A 132 6.08 -10.96 0.14
CA CYS A 132 5.67 -11.03 -1.26
C CYS A 132 4.21 -10.62 -1.46
N PRO A 133 3.84 -10.07 -2.63
CA PRO A 133 2.44 -9.82 -2.97
C PRO A 133 1.57 -11.08 -2.89
N TYR A 134 0.37 -10.93 -2.36
CA TYR A 134 -0.64 -11.96 -2.26
C TYR A 134 -1.26 -12.28 -3.62
N SER A 135 -1.35 -13.57 -3.93
CA SER A 135 -2.05 -14.09 -5.10
C SER A 135 -3.42 -14.66 -4.70
N PRO A 136 -4.54 -13.97 -4.97
CA PRO A 136 -5.88 -14.37 -4.50
C PRO A 136 -6.45 -15.63 -5.16
N PHE A 137 -5.85 -16.11 -6.25
CA PHE A 137 -6.40 -17.19 -7.09
C PHE A 137 -5.48 -18.40 -7.27
N ASP A 138 -4.32 -18.43 -6.61
CA ASP A 138 -3.30 -19.46 -6.84
C ASP A 138 -3.39 -20.66 -5.87
N ASP A 139 -4.33 -20.67 -4.91
CA ASP A 139 -4.58 -21.84 -4.06
C ASP A 139 -5.94 -21.77 -3.33
N SER A 140 -6.43 -22.91 -2.84
CA SER A 140 -7.71 -23.03 -2.12
C SER A 140 -7.85 -21.97 -1.01
N MET A 141 -9.04 -21.38 -0.85
CA MET A 141 -9.35 -20.38 0.19
C MET A 141 -9.23 -20.91 1.64
N ASP A 142 -8.84 -22.18 1.80
CA ASP A 142 -8.62 -22.84 3.08
C ASP A 142 -7.16 -22.69 3.58
N ARG A 143 -6.26 -22.11 2.77
CA ARG A 143 -4.85 -21.94 3.15
C ARG A 143 -4.65 -20.68 4.02
N GLU A 144 -3.88 -20.83 5.09
CA GLU A 144 -3.50 -19.73 5.99
C GLU A 144 -2.69 -18.65 5.26
N ILE A 145 -2.96 -17.38 5.57
CA ILE A 145 -2.24 -16.25 4.97
C ILE A 145 -0.96 -16.01 5.77
N THR A 146 0.15 -16.52 5.25
CA THR A 146 1.48 -16.40 5.87
C THR A 146 2.20 -15.11 5.48
N GLU A 147 2.01 -14.63 4.25
CA GLU A 147 2.69 -13.47 3.67
C GLU A 147 1.99 -12.16 4.04
N THR A 148 2.23 -11.67 5.25
CA THR A 148 1.69 -10.37 5.72
C THR A 148 2.77 -9.53 6.39
N ALA A 149 2.72 -8.22 6.17
CA ALA A 149 3.60 -7.28 6.85
C ALA A 149 3.02 -6.86 8.20
N VAL A 150 3.85 -6.86 9.25
CA VAL A 150 3.47 -6.31 10.56
C VAL A 150 3.60 -4.78 10.51
N VAL A 151 2.52 -4.09 10.84
CA VAL A 151 2.41 -2.63 10.82
C VAL A 151 2.34 -2.12 12.24
N THR A 152 3.21 -1.16 12.57
CA THR A 152 3.31 -0.56 13.90
C THR A 152 2.32 0.59 14.09
N PHE A 153 2.02 1.33 13.01
CA PHE A 153 0.95 2.32 12.96
C PHE A 153 0.51 2.55 11.51
N CYS A 154 -0.75 2.94 11.30
CA CYS A 154 -1.27 3.34 10.00
C CYS A 154 -2.34 4.41 10.20
N GLN A 155 -2.11 5.63 9.70
CA GLN A 155 -2.97 6.78 9.97
C GLN A 155 -3.03 7.76 8.79
N PRO A 156 -4.13 8.51 8.65
CA PRO A 156 -4.21 9.61 7.70
C PRO A 156 -3.23 10.71 8.09
N LEU A 157 -2.52 11.26 7.11
CA LEU A 157 -1.61 12.38 7.26
C LEU A 157 -2.02 13.50 6.30
N LEU A 158 -2.28 14.69 6.85
CA LEU A 158 -2.55 15.86 6.04
C LEU A 158 -1.27 16.68 5.85
N LEU A 159 -0.76 16.70 4.62
CA LEU A 159 0.36 17.56 4.21
C LEU A 159 -0.20 18.76 3.45
N VAL A 160 -0.40 19.86 4.19
CA VAL A 160 -1.10 21.07 3.72
C VAL A 160 -2.52 20.73 3.26
N SER A 161 -2.76 20.53 1.96
CA SER A 161 -4.05 20.16 1.39
C SER A 161 -4.09 18.75 0.82
N LYS A 162 -2.96 18.04 0.84
CA LYS A 162 -2.86 16.67 0.31
C LYS A 162 -3.06 15.67 1.43
N ARG A 163 -4.05 14.79 1.27
CA ARG A 163 -4.25 13.62 2.15
C ARG A 163 -3.32 12.51 1.70
N CYS A 164 -2.53 12.03 2.64
CA CYS A 164 -1.55 10.97 2.48
C CYS A 164 -1.81 9.90 3.54
N VAL A 165 -1.20 8.73 3.37
CA VAL A 165 -1.21 7.70 4.41
C VAL A 165 0.18 7.59 5.02
N HIS A 166 0.26 7.62 6.34
CA HIS A 166 1.49 7.47 7.10
C HIS A 166 1.52 6.10 7.77
N ILE A 167 2.52 5.28 7.42
CA ILE A 167 2.59 3.88 7.79
C ILE A 167 3.96 3.55 8.38
N GLY A 168 3.98 2.90 9.52
CA GLY A 168 5.18 2.29 10.10
C GLY A 168 5.14 0.78 9.96
N PHE A 169 6.25 0.17 9.57
CA PHE A 169 6.40 -1.29 9.51
C PHE A 169 7.39 -1.78 10.56
N THR A 170 7.17 -2.99 11.05
CA THR A 170 8.25 -3.76 11.68
C THR A 170 9.19 -4.22 10.58
N SER A 171 10.42 -3.72 10.61
CA SER A 171 11.43 -4.08 9.62
C SER A 171 12.04 -5.45 9.93
N VAL A 172 12.37 -6.20 8.87
CA VAL A 172 13.06 -7.50 8.99
C VAL A 172 14.54 -7.36 9.33
N CYS A 173 15.09 -6.14 9.28
CA CYS A 173 16.49 -5.86 9.58
C CYS A 173 16.64 -4.62 10.48
N ALA A 174 17.88 -4.26 10.83
CA ALA A 174 18.16 -3.05 11.61
C ALA A 174 17.76 -1.74 10.88
N PHE A 175 17.35 -1.82 9.61
CA PHE A 175 16.85 -0.69 8.86
C PHE A 175 15.52 -0.21 9.41
N GLN A 176 15.47 1.02 9.90
CA GLN A 176 14.22 1.67 10.29
C GLN A 176 13.81 2.65 9.20
N PRO A 177 12.73 2.40 8.45
CA PRO A 177 12.31 3.32 7.41
C PRO A 177 11.91 4.65 8.03
N HIS A 178 12.35 5.73 7.39
CA HIS A 178 11.98 7.10 7.74
C HIS A 178 11.65 7.85 6.45
N CYS A 179 10.71 8.79 6.56
CA CYS A 179 10.31 9.65 5.46
C CYS A 179 10.68 11.10 5.78
N LEU A 180 11.41 11.75 4.87
CA LEU A 180 11.70 13.16 4.96
C LEU A 180 10.52 13.98 4.40
N ILE A 181 9.85 14.74 5.25
CA ILE A 181 8.94 15.79 4.81
C ILE A 181 9.78 17.01 4.48
N LEU A 182 9.87 17.33 3.19
CA LEU A 182 10.70 18.41 2.66
C LEU A 182 9.81 19.60 2.28
N CYS A 183 9.88 20.64 3.09
CA CYS A 183 9.09 21.86 2.90
C CYS A 183 9.86 22.90 2.11
N GLY A 184 9.16 23.67 1.29
CA GLY A 184 9.74 24.76 0.52
C GLY A 184 8.68 25.73 0.03
N PRO A 185 9.08 26.97 -0.34
CA PRO A 185 8.12 27.99 -0.75
C PRO A 185 7.37 27.62 -2.03
N VAL A 186 8.06 26.93 -2.96
CA VAL A 186 7.53 26.49 -4.26
C VAL A 186 8.13 25.14 -4.65
N ASP A 187 7.48 24.42 -5.56
CA ASP A 187 7.89 23.08 -5.99
C ASP A 187 9.32 23.04 -6.54
N GLY A 188 9.73 24.01 -7.37
CA GLY A 188 11.08 24.04 -7.94
C GLY A 188 12.19 24.13 -6.88
N VAL A 189 11.93 24.77 -5.74
CA VAL A 189 12.90 24.80 -4.62
C VAL A 189 12.94 23.46 -3.91
N ASN A 190 11.80 22.79 -3.74
CA ASN A 190 11.76 21.44 -3.19
C ASN A 190 12.51 20.44 -4.07
N GLU A 191 12.37 20.53 -5.40
CA GLU A 191 13.10 19.68 -6.35
C GLU A 191 14.62 19.87 -6.22
N GLN A 192 15.09 21.11 -6.13
CA GLN A 192 16.50 21.40 -5.90
C GLN A 192 17.01 20.82 -4.58
N HIS A 193 16.25 20.99 -3.50
CA HIS A 193 16.62 20.41 -2.21
C HIS A 193 16.60 18.87 -2.22
N ALA A 194 15.63 18.27 -2.88
CA ALA A 194 15.55 16.82 -3.03
C ALA A 194 16.74 16.27 -3.82
N ALA A 195 17.11 16.92 -4.94
CA ALA A 195 18.28 16.56 -5.73
C ALA A 195 19.58 16.67 -4.91
N ALA A 196 19.79 17.78 -4.21
CA ALA A 196 20.97 17.98 -3.37
C ALA A 196 21.08 16.92 -2.25
N LEU A 197 19.96 16.56 -1.63
CA LEU A 197 19.93 15.50 -0.62
C LEU A 197 20.22 14.12 -1.21
N GLN A 198 19.68 13.83 -2.40
CA GLN A 198 19.97 12.59 -3.11
C GLN A 198 21.46 12.47 -3.45
N GLU A 199 22.09 13.55 -3.92
CA GLU A 199 23.54 13.60 -4.17
C GLU A 199 24.34 13.39 -2.89
N ALA A 200 23.95 14.03 -1.80
CA ALA A 200 24.58 13.85 -0.50
C ALA A 200 24.48 12.39 0.00
N PHE A 201 23.31 11.76 -0.11
CA PHE A 201 23.15 10.34 0.23
C PHE A 201 23.98 9.43 -0.67
N THR A 202 24.04 9.73 -1.97
CA THR A 202 24.87 8.98 -2.92
C THR A 202 26.35 9.06 -2.54
N MET A 203 26.83 10.24 -2.17
CA MET A 203 28.20 10.44 -1.68
C MET A 203 28.46 9.65 -0.39
N LEU A 204 27.54 9.71 0.59
CA LEU A 204 27.65 8.94 1.83
C LEU A 204 27.72 7.43 1.56
N GLN A 205 26.88 6.92 0.66
CA GLN A 205 26.91 5.50 0.27
C GLN A 205 28.28 5.09 -0.31
N GLN A 206 28.93 5.95 -1.09
CA GLN A 206 30.27 5.65 -1.62
C GLN A 206 31.33 5.58 -0.52
N LEU A 207 31.26 6.45 0.49
CA LEU A 207 32.18 6.44 1.62
C LEU A 207 32.07 5.15 2.45
N PHE A 208 30.85 4.63 2.63
CA PHE A 208 30.66 3.38 3.37
C PHE A 208 31.01 2.14 2.55
N LYS A 209 30.84 2.17 1.22
CA LYS A 209 31.30 1.08 0.34
C LYS A 209 32.81 0.87 0.38
N THR A 210 33.60 1.91 0.65
CA THR A 210 35.06 1.80 0.77
C THR A 210 35.55 1.26 2.12
N VAL A 211 34.66 1.10 3.12
CA VAL A 211 35.03 0.59 4.46
C VAL A 211 34.88 -0.92 4.58
N ASP A 212 34.16 -1.56 3.65
CA ASP A 212 33.96 -3.03 3.59
C ASP A 212 34.96 -3.75 2.63
N GLN A 213 36.08 -3.10 2.27
CA GLN A 213 37.22 -3.71 1.55
C GLN A 213 38.46 -3.75 2.45
#